data_AF-A0A4Q4D3J0-F1
#
_entry.id   AF-A0A4Q4D3J0-F1
#
_cell.length_a   1.000
_cell.length_b   1.000
_cell.length_c   1.000
_cell.angle_alpha   90.00
_cell.angle_beta   90.00
_cell.angle_gamma   90.00
#
_symmetry.space_group_name_H-M   'P 1'
#
loop_
_entity.id
_entity.type
_entity.pdbx_description
1 polymer ?
#
loop_
_entity_poly.entity_id
_entity_poly.type
_entity_poly.pdbx_seq_one_letter_code
_entity_poly.pdbx_strand_id
1 'polypeptide(L)'
;MTSPARRAFRAMREYVNDTVVRWRSGTREGQLKVLAAIVGLDVAFFAVSLYDYNRMPISGFYVPLLLGMLLLRFWPLVSLVSLTVVFGAITVVDQGALTTARITSILLMACSISLILYQASRQRSGLPGPLGQAMLVDLRDRLQSQS
;
A
#
# COMPACT_ATOMS: atom_id res chain seq x y z
N MET A 1 -42.53 -4.79 8.84
CA MET A 1 -41.63 -3.63 9.05
C MET A 1 -40.19 -4.09 8.91
N THR A 2 -39.52 -3.81 7.80
CA THR A 2 -38.10 -4.17 7.60
C THR A 2 -37.23 -3.15 8.32
N SER A 3 -36.47 -3.58 9.33
CA SER A 3 -35.70 -2.66 10.17
C SER A 3 -34.69 -1.88 9.32
N PRO A 4 -34.52 -0.56 9.54
CA PRO A 4 -33.59 0.29 8.78
C PRO A 4 -32.16 -0.25 8.82
N ALA A 5 -31.80 -0.94 9.91
CA ALA A 5 -30.53 -1.65 10.08
C ALA A 5 -30.26 -2.70 8.99
N ARG A 6 -31.28 -3.45 8.53
CA ARG A 6 -31.10 -4.47 7.47
C ARG A 6 -30.84 -3.84 6.09
N ARG A 7 -31.37 -2.64 5.84
CA ARG A 7 -31.12 -1.89 4.59
C ARG A 7 -29.72 -1.29 4.59
N ALA A 8 -29.31 -0.67 5.69
CA ALA A 8 -27.96 -0.15 5.87
C ALA A 8 -26.91 -1.27 5.72
N PHE A 9 -27.16 -2.43 6.32
CA PHE A 9 -26.25 -3.57 6.23
C PHE A 9 -26.15 -4.14 4.81
N ARG A 10 -27.26 -4.21 4.05
CA ARG A 10 -27.22 -4.62 2.63
C ARG A 10 -26.48 -3.61 1.77
N ALA A 11 -26.76 -2.33 1.92
CA ALA A 11 -26.08 -1.26 1.17
C ALA A 11 -24.57 -1.25 1.45
N MET A 12 -24.18 -1.44 2.72
CA MET A 12 -22.78 -1.54 3.10
C MET A 12 -22.12 -2.80 2.52
N ARG A 13 -22.81 -3.93 2.52
CA ARG A 13 -22.30 -5.19 1.95
C ARG A 13 -22.18 -5.15 0.43
N GLU A 14 -23.12 -4.52 -0.26
CA GLU A 14 -23.06 -4.26 -1.70
C GLU A 14 -21.92 -3.29 -2.04
N TYR A 15 -21.75 -2.23 -1.25
CA TYR A 15 -20.62 -1.31 -1.40
C TYR A 15 -19.27 -2.00 -1.21
N VAL A 16 -19.15 -2.86 -0.20
CA VAL A 16 -17.93 -3.65 0.04
C VAL A 16 -17.69 -4.62 -1.13
N ASN A 17 -18.72 -5.33 -1.61
CA ASN A 17 -18.58 -6.24 -2.75
C ASN A 17 -18.16 -5.51 -4.03
N ASP A 18 -18.80 -4.40 -4.38
CA ASP A 18 -18.43 -3.59 -5.54
C ASP A 18 -17.02 -3.03 -5.43
N THR A 19 -16.62 -2.65 -4.21
CA THR A 19 -15.27 -2.17 -3.93
C THR A 19 -14.24 -3.28 -4.07
N VAL A 20 -14.54 -4.50 -3.61
CA VAL A 20 -13.68 -5.69 -3.76
C VAL A 20 -13.53 -6.09 -5.23
N VAL A 21 -14.61 -6.05 -6.02
CA VAL A 21 -14.58 -6.34 -7.46
C VAL A 21 -13.75 -5.28 -8.21
N ARG A 22 -13.92 -4.00 -7.89
CA ARG A 22 -13.11 -2.91 -8.47
C ARG A 22 -11.65 -2.92 -8.00
N TRP A 23 -11.40 -3.39 -6.78
CA TRP A 23 -10.06 -3.63 -6.25
C TRP A 23 -9.34 -4.73 -7.06
N ARG A 24 -10.03 -5.84 -7.33
CA ARG A 24 -9.50 -6.95 -8.13
C ARG A 24 -9.27 -6.59 -9.61
N SER A 25 -10.05 -5.65 -10.17
CA SER A 25 -9.84 -5.17 -11.54
C SER A 25 -8.68 -4.17 -11.69
N GLY A 26 -8.11 -3.66 -10.58
CA GLY A 26 -6.91 -2.82 -10.60
C GLY A 26 -7.09 -1.46 -11.30
N THR A 27 -8.33 -0.99 -11.44
CA THR A 27 -8.66 0.31 -12.05
C THR A 27 -8.13 1.48 -11.23
N ARG A 28 -7.87 2.63 -11.87
CA ARG A 28 -7.36 3.85 -11.19
C ARG A 28 -8.26 4.30 -10.03
N GLU A 29 -9.57 4.25 -10.22
CA GLU A 29 -10.54 4.62 -9.17
C GLU A 29 -10.48 3.69 -7.95
N GLY A 30 -10.39 2.38 -8.17
CA GLY A 30 -10.29 1.40 -7.08
C GLY A 30 -9.01 1.60 -6.26
N GLN A 31 -7.90 1.86 -6.94
CA GLN A 31 -6.61 2.16 -6.31
C GLN A 31 -6.66 3.44 -5.47
N LEU A 32 -7.35 4.49 -5.94
CA LEU A 32 -7.47 5.75 -5.20
C LEU A 32 -8.34 5.60 -3.95
N LYS A 33 -9.42 4.81 -4.00
CA LYS A 33 -10.25 4.50 -2.83
C LYS A 33 -9.47 3.71 -1.76
N VAL A 34 -8.71 2.71 -2.19
CA VAL A 34 -7.86 1.92 -1.27
C VAL A 34 -6.77 2.81 -0.68
N LEU A 35 -6.11 3.64 -1.49
CA LEU A 35 -5.13 4.61 -1.01
C LEU A 35 -5.75 5.55 0.04
N ALA A 36 -6.92 6.12 -0.24
CA ALA A 36 -7.60 7.01 0.69
C ALA A 36 -7.96 6.32 2.01
N ALA A 37 -8.39 5.06 1.97
CA ALA A 37 -8.68 4.28 3.17
C ALA A 37 -7.41 4.01 4.00
N ILE A 38 -6.30 3.63 3.35
CA ILE A 38 -5.03 3.38 4.04
C ILE A 38 -4.44 4.69 4.58
N VAL A 39 -4.53 5.79 3.84
CA VAL A 39 -4.13 7.13 4.32
C VAL A 39 -4.96 7.53 5.53
N GLY A 40 -6.27 7.27 5.53
CA GLY A 40 -7.12 7.53 6.70
C GLY A 40 -6.66 6.76 7.94
N LEU A 41 -6.26 5.50 7.76
CA LEU A 41 -5.65 4.70 8.83
C LEU A 41 -4.31 5.28 9.29
N ASP A 42 -3.46 5.69 8.35
CA ASP A 42 -2.14 6.29 8.62
C ASP A 42 -2.26 7.59 9.42
N VAL A 43 -3.22 8.44 9.06
CA VAL A 43 -3.57 9.67 9.79
C VAL A 43 -4.08 9.35 11.19
N ALA A 44 -4.92 8.34 11.35
CA ALA A 44 -5.40 7.93 12.67
C ALA A 44 -4.24 7.45 13.55
N PHE A 45 -3.29 6.71 13.00
CA PHE A 45 -2.10 6.25 13.71
C PHE A 45 -1.21 7.41 14.10
N PHE A 46 -1.00 8.36 13.20
CA PHE A 46 -0.30 9.60 13.48
C PHE A 46 -0.95 10.40 14.62
N ALA A 47 -2.28 10.57 14.59
CA ALA A 47 -3.01 11.27 15.66
C ALA A 47 -2.84 10.60 17.03
N VAL A 48 -2.89 9.26 17.08
CA VAL A 48 -2.64 8.50 18.32
C VAL A 48 -1.18 8.67 18.76
N SER A 49 -0.23 8.66 17.84
CA SER A 49 1.19 8.83 18.14
C SER A 49 1.52 10.20 18.76
N LEU A 50 0.82 11.25 18.33
CA LEU A 50 0.93 12.58 18.93
C LEU A 50 0.37 12.64 20.36
N TYR A 51 -0.70 11.89 20.65
CA TYR A 51 -1.31 11.87 21.98
C TYR A 51 -0.56 10.96 22.96
N ASP A 52 -0.17 9.76 22.51
CA ASP A 52 0.52 8.76 23.32
C ASP A 52 1.50 7.96 22.43
N TYR A 53 2.73 8.46 22.38
CA TYR A 53 3.82 7.82 21.61
C TYR A 53 4.21 6.44 22.15
N ASN A 54 3.99 6.16 23.44
CA ASN A 54 4.30 4.84 23.99
C ASN A 54 3.32 3.78 23.48
N ARG A 55 2.06 4.16 23.24
CA ARG A 55 1.07 3.27 22.60
C ARG A 55 1.29 3.13 21.10
N MET A 56 1.66 4.22 20.43
CA MET A 56 1.87 4.22 19.00
C MET A 56 3.24 4.85 18.66
N PRO A 57 4.34 4.10 18.83
CA PRO A 57 5.66 4.54 18.41
C PRO A 57 5.80 4.47 16.88
N ILE A 58 6.94 4.93 16.35
CA ILE A 58 7.18 4.97 14.89
C ILE A 58 7.01 3.61 14.19
N SER A 59 7.20 2.49 14.90
CA SER A 59 6.96 1.16 14.35
C SER A 59 5.48 0.87 14.04
N GLY A 60 4.53 1.59 14.64
CA GLY A 60 3.11 1.46 14.32
C GLY A 60 2.80 1.73 12.84
N PHE A 61 3.57 2.62 12.22
CA PHE A 61 3.46 2.96 10.80
C PHE A 61 3.81 1.80 9.84
N TYR A 62 4.38 0.70 10.33
CA TYR A 62 4.58 -0.49 9.48
C TYR A 62 3.26 -1.08 8.98
N VAL A 63 2.19 -1.01 9.77
CA VAL A 63 0.89 -1.60 9.41
C VAL A 63 0.32 -0.97 8.13
N PRO A 64 0.13 0.36 8.03
CA PRO A 64 -0.34 0.98 6.78
C PRO A 64 0.63 0.75 5.62
N LEU A 65 1.95 0.74 5.86
CA LEU A 65 2.95 0.45 4.82
C LEU A 65 2.85 -0.97 4.25
N LEU A 66 2.68 -1.98 5.10
CA LEU A 66 2.50 -3.38 4.69
C LEU A 66 1.18 -3.56 3.94
N LEU A 67 0.10 -2.94 4.43
CA LEU A 67 -1.18 -2.92 3.72
C LEU A 67 -1.04 -2.25 2.35
N GLY A 68 -0.31 -1.13 2.28
CA GLY A 68 0.02 -0.45 1.03
C GLY A 68 0.76 -1.38 0.07
N MET A 69 1.81 -2.06 0.54
CA MET A 69 2.60 -2.98 -0.27
C MET A 69 1.76 -4.11 -0.87
N LEU A 70 0.77 -4.62 -0.12
CA LEU A 70 -0.10 -5.71 -0.57
C LEU A 70 -1.21 -5.25 -1.52
N LEU A 71 -1.74 -4.03 -1.33
CA LEU A 71 -2.99 -3.59 -1.96
C LEU A 71 -2.78 -2.55 -3.07
N LEU A 72 -1.70 -1.77 -3.00
CA LEU A 72 -1.46 -0.61 -3.86
C LEU A 72 -0.46 -0.91 -4.98
N ARG A 73 -0.67 -0.24 -6.12
CA ARG A 73 0.31 -0.17 -7.20
C ARG A 73 1.47 0.76 -6.81
N PHE A 74 2.59 0.63 -7.52
CA PHE A 74 3.82 1.39 -7.27
C PHE A 74 3.62 2.90 -7.01
N TRP A 75 2.95 3.64 -7.90
CA TRP A 75 2.79 5.09 -7.74
C TRP A 75 1.93 5.47 -6.50
N PRO A 76 0.73 4.88 -6.30
CA PRO A 76 -0.01 5.04 -5.05
C PRO A 76 0.80 4.63 -3.81
N LEU A 77 1.57 3.54 -3.87
CA LEU A 77 2.42 3.09 -2.77
C LEU A 77 3.51 4.12 -2.43
N VAL A 78 4.18 4.68 -3.45
CA VAL A 78 5.16 5.76 -3.25
C VAL A 78 4.51 6.95 -2.56
N SER A 79 3.31 7.36 -2.97
CA SER A 79 2.61 8.49 -2.32
C SER A 79 2.28 8.21 -0.85
N LEU A 80 1.86 6.98 -0.53
CA LEU A 80 1.62 6.57 0.85
C LEU A 80 2.93 6.59 1.65
N VAL A 81 3.98 5.96 1.14
CA VAL A 81 5.30 5.92 1.78
C VAL A 81 5.82 7.32 2.07
N SER A 82 5.74 8.24 1.10
CA SER A 82 6.17 9.63 1.28
C SER A 82 5.39 10.31 2.40
N LEU A 83 4.08 10.11 2.48
CA LEU A 83 3.25 10.67 3.54
C LEU A 83 3.62 10.08 4.91
N THR A 84 3.75 8.76 5.01
CA THR A 84 4.11 8.06 6.25
C THR A 84 5.50 8.48 6.75
N VAL A 85 6.47 8.75 5.86
CA VAL A 85 7.78 9.30 6.22
C VAL A 85 7.64 10.69 6.86
N VAL A 86 6.77 11.55 6.31
CA VAL A 86 6.51 12.88 6.88
C VAL A 86 5.89 12.76 8.27
N PHE A 87 4.88 11.90 8.46
CA PHE A 87 4.29 11.65 9.78
C PHE A 87 5.29 11.06 10.78
N GLY A 88 6.07 10.07 10.36
CA GLY A 88 7.15 9.50 11.16
C GLY A 88 8.19 10.53 11.58
N ALA A 89 8.59 11.43 10.68
CA ALA A 89 9.52 12.51 10.99
C ALA A 89 8.93 13.49 12.02
N ILE A 90 7.67 13.91 11.83
CA ILE A 90 6.99 14.82 12.77
C ILE A 90 6.90 14.20 14.17
N THR A 91 6.46 12.93 14.28
CA THR A 91 6.35 12.26 15.60
C THR A 91 7.69 12.12 16.31
N VAL A 92 8.78 11.87 15.56
CA VAL A 92 10.13 11.79 16.14
C VAL A 92 10.61 13.14 16.66
N VAL A 93 10.36 14.22 15.91
CA VAL A 93 10.75 15.60 16.28
C VAL A 93 9.96 16.08 17.49
N ASP A 94 8.64 15.86 17.49
CA ASP A 94 7.73 16.26 18.57
C ASP A 94 8.14 15.65 19.93
N GLN A 95 8.59 14.40 19.91
CA GLN A 95 8.99 13.66 21.12
C GLN A 95 10.42 13.97 21.61
N GLY A 96 11.18 14.85 20.95
CA GLY A 96 12.45 15.41 21.43
C GLY A 96 13.65 14.46 21.55
N ALA A 97 13.69 13.60 22.58
CA ALA A 97 14.89 12.84 22.94
C ALA A 97 15.15 11.63 22.02
N LEU A 98 16.31 11.61 21.38
CA LEU A 98 16.79 10.47 20.59
C LEU A 98 17.41 9.41 21.50
N THR A 99 16.62 8.43 21.93
CA THR A 99 17.12 7.24 22.62
C THR A 99 17.71 6.24 21.62
N THR A 100 18.58 5.32 22.09
CA THR A 100 19.13 4.24 21.26
C THR A 100 18.02 3.44 20.57
N ALA A 101 16.95 3.08 21.30
CA ALA A 101 15.80 2.38 20.75
C ALA A 101 15.10 3.16 19.62
N ARG A 102 15.03 4.49 19.73
CA ARG A 102 14.42 5.35 18.70
C ARG A 102 15.31 5.41 17.45
N ILE A 103 16.62 5.59 17.63
CA ILE A 103 17.58 5.59 16.52
C ILE A 103 17.50 4.25 15.75
N THR A 104 17.52 3.12 16.48
CA THR A 104 17.38 1.79 15.85
C THR A 104 16.05 1.66 15.11
N SER A 105 14.94 2.13 15.69
CA SER A 105 13.62 2.08 15.04
C SER A 105 13.55 2.92 13.76
N ILE A 106 14.17 4.11 13.75
CA ILE A 106 14.26 4.98 12.57
C ILE A 106 15.06 4.28 11.46
N LEU A 107 16.23 3.71 11.81
CA LEU A 107 17.07 3.00 10.84
C LEU A 107 16.36 1.77 10.25
N LEU A 108 15.70 0.98 11.10
CA LEU A 108 14.90 -0.16 10.65
C LEU A 108 13.73 0.26 9.76
N MET A 109 13.08 1.38 10.08
CA MET A 109 12.00 1.93 9.25
C MET A 109 12.53 2.36 7.89
N ALA A 110 13.63 3.12 7.85
CA ALA A 110 14.26 3.54 6.60
C ALA A 110 14.70 2.33 5.74
N CYS A 111 15.28 1.31 6.36
CA CYS A 111 15.66 0.07 5.67
C CYS A 111 14.43 -0.66 5.10
N SER A 112 13.39 -0.82 5.91
CA SER A 112 12.15 -1.49 5.50
C SER A 112 11.44 -0.75 4.37
N ILE A 113 11.33 0.58 4.46
CA ILE A 113 10.77 1.41 3.38
C ILE A 113 11.56 1.22 2.09
N SER A 114 12.88 1.23 2.17
CA SER A 114 13.76 0.99 1.02
C SER A 114 13.51 -0.38 0.40
N LEU A 115 13.37 -1.43 1.22
CA LEU A 115 13.04 -2.78 0.77
C LEU A 115 11.64 -2.87 0.14
N ILE A 116 10.64 -2.22 0.72
CA ILE A 116 9.27 -2.16 0.19
C ILE A 116 9.29 -1.51 -1.20
N LEU A 117 9.92 -0.35 -1.33
CA LEU A 117 10.03 0.36 -2.61
C LEU A 117 10.85 -0.42 -3.64
N TYR A 118 11.94 -1.06 -3.21
CA TYR A 118 12.76 -1.92 -4.05
C TYR A 118 11.95 -3.11 -4.60
N GLN A 119 11.26 -3.85 -3.71
CA GLN A 119 10.39 -4.97 -4.10
C GLN A 119 9.28 -4.52 -5.04
N ALA A 120 8.59 -3.42 -4.71
CA ALA A 120 7.49 -2.89 -5.52
C ALA A 120 7.95 -2.39 -6.90
N SER A 121 9.15 -1.81 -7.00
CA SER A 121 9.73 -1.41 -8.29
C SER A 121 10.07 -2.63 -9.15
N ARG A 122 10.53 -3.72 -8.54
CA ARG A 122 10.89 -4.97 -9.24
C ARG A 122 9.68 -5.81 -9.64
N GLN A 123 8.55 -5.74 -8.93
CA GLN A 123 7.30 -6.38 -9.36
C GLN A 123 6.74 -5.76 -10.66
N ARG A 124 7.13 -4.53 -11.02
CA ARG A 124 6.89 -3.94 -12.35
C ARG A 124 7.86 -4.40 -13.42
N SER A 125 9.00 -4.99 -13.04
CA SER A 125 9.91 -5.68 -13.96
C SER A 125 9.39 -7.06 -14.38
N GLY A 126 8.10 -7.34 -14.14
CA GLY A 126 7.37 -8.27 -14.99
C GLY A 126 7.47 -7.75 -16.42
N LEU A 127 8.34 -8.38 -17.21
CA LEU A 127 8.31 -8.34 -18.67
C LEU A 127 6.85 -8.26 -19.07
N PRO A 128 6.44 -7.20 -19.78
CA PRO A 128 5.04 -6.99 -20.06
C PRO A 128 4.53 -8.28 -20.72
N GLY A 129 3.27 -8.65 -20.50
CA GLY A 129 2.59 -9.72 -21.23
C GLY A 129 2.90 -9.80 -22.75
N PRO A 130 3.33 -8.72 -23.46
CA PRO A 130 3.86 -8.78 -24.82
C PRO A 130 5.25 -9.39 -24.99
N LEU A 131 6.16 -9.50 -24.02
CA LEU A 131 7.49 -10.10 -24.30
C LEU A 131 7.43 -11.62 -24.32
N GLY A 132 6.69 -12.24 -23.40
CA GLY A 132 6.40 -13.68 -23.45
C GLY A 132 5.53 -14.03 -24.66
N GLN A 133 4.49 -13.24 -24.95
CA GLN A 133 3.67 -13.44 -26.15
C GLN A 133 4.41 -13.10 -27.44
N ALA A 134 5.22 -12.05 -27.50
CA ALA A 134 6.03 -11.73 -28.70
C ALA A 134 7.14 -12.75 -28.90
N MET A 135 7.72 -13.30 -27.83
CA MET A 135 8.70 -14.38 -27.94
C MET A 135 8.03 -15.69 -28.35
N LEU A 136 6.81 -15.99 -27.87
CA LEU A 136 6.02 -17.14 -28.34
C LEU A 136 5.53 -16.98 -29.79
N VAL A 137 5.19 -15.76 -30.19
CA VAL A 137 4.85 -15.41 -31.58
C VAL A 137 6.08 -15.53 -32.46
N ASP A 138 7.24 -15.00 -32.04
CA ASP A 138 8.52 -15.12 -32.77
C ASP A 138 8.98 -16.59 -32.87
N LEU A 139 8.82 -17.38 -31.80
CA LEU A 139 9.08 -18.83 -31.82
C LEU A 139 8.17 -19.57 -32.79
N ARG A 140 6.87 -19.25 -32.78
CA ARG A 140 5.90 -19.82 -33.72
C ARG A 140 6.24 -19.47 -35.17
N ASP A 141 6.54 -18.21 -35.44
CA ASP A 141 6.83 -17.74 -36.80
C ASP A 141 8.14 -18.37 -37.32
N ARG A 142 9.15 -18.55 -36.45
CA ARG A 142 10.38 -19.29 -36.78
C ARG A 142 10.11 -20.76 -37.08
N LEU A 143 9.27 -21.43 -36.29
CA LEU A 143 8.91 -22.84 -36.54
C LEU A 143 8.12 -23.00 -37.85
N GLN A 144 7.22 -22.08 -38.18
CA GLN A 144 6.50 -22.10 -39.47
C GLN A 144 7.40 -21.79 -40.66
N SER A 145 8.49 -21.04 -40.48
CA SER A 145 9.45 -20.77 -41.55
C SER A 145 10.42 -21.94 -41.83
N GLN A 146 10.47 -22.94 -40.94
CA GLN A 146 11.37 -24.10 -41.04
C GLN A 146 10.68 -25.40 -41.50
N SER A 147 9.36 -25.38 -41.71
CA SER A 147 8.56 -26.49 -42.24
C SER A 147 8.08 -26.20 -43.65
#